data_AF-A0A2M6WKB9-F1
#
_entry.id   AF-A0A2M6WKB9-F1
#
_cell.length_a   1.000
_cell.length_b   1.000
_cell.length_c   1.000
_cell.angle_alpha   90.00
_cell.angle_beta   90.00
_cell.angle_gamma   90.00
#
_symmetry.space_group_name_H-M   'P 1'
#
loop_
_entity.id
_entity.type
_entity.pdbx_description
1 polymer ?
#
loop_
_entity_poly.entity_id
_entity_poly.type
_entity_poly.pdbx_seq_one_letter_code
_entity_poly.pdbx_strand_id
1 'polypeptide(L)'
;TSKEKIEDILTRGVTEVVEIDNLRKELASGKQLRVKLGFDPTGPNIHIGRAIILRKLKAFQDLGHKVIFIVGDFTAQIGDPSDKLDKRPVLTIAEINKNLKNYKAQVGKIIDLRKAEFKFNSKWLKKLNFQEVAVLAESFTVQQMLARRNFKDRFKNDQEISLKEFLYPIMQGYDSVHINADIEIGGFDQLFNLQSGRVIQKHYNKKPQNILATEMLEGTDGRKMSTSWGNVINITDDSNDMFGKVMSLKDELIDKYFILCTDLTKEEVALISGSPKDRKIRLAKEIVTLYHSKDKAEKASEEFNKVYSKKDLPTEISEVKILEDKLSLLNLVFSSGLVVSKGDARRMITQGAVKINNEKKTDEAEVIQLEDNMIVQVGPRRFSKIRTN
;
A
#
# COMPACT_ATOMS: atom_id res chain seq x y z
N THR A 1 21.69 -3.56 -20.64
CA THR A 1 20.94 -4.51 -19.79
C THR A 1 20.88 -5.85 -20.48
N SER A 2 21.05 -6.98 -19.76
CA SER A 2 20.89 -8.32 -20.36
C SER A 2 19.43 -8.57 -20.76
N LYS A 3 19.21 -9.38 -21.79
CA LYS A 3 17.85 -9.72 -22.27
C LYS A 3 16.98 -10.31 -21.16
N GLU A 4 17.55 -11.20 -20.34
CA GLU A 4 16.88 -11.82 -19.20
C GLU A 4 16.34 -10.81 -18.18
N LYS A 5 17.16 -9.81 -17.79
CA LYS A 5 16.72 -8.75 -16.86
C LYS A 5 15.63 -7.85 -17.45
N ILE A 6 15.65 -7.63 -18.76
CA ILE A 6 14.58 -6.90 -19.45
C ILE A 6 13.28 -7.69 -19.38
N GLU A 7 13.31 -8.97 -19.74
CA GLU A 7 12.10 -9.80 -19.70
C GLU A 7 11.55 -9.99 -18.27
N ASP A 8 12.40 -10.14 -17.26
CA ASP A 8 11.93 -10.20 -15.86
C ASP A 8 11.21 -8.90 -15.44
N ILE A 9 11.78 -7.73 -15.75
CA ILE A 9 11.14 -6.45 -15.46
C ILE A 9 9.78 -6.33 -16.16
N LEU A 10 9.67 -6.79 -17.41
CA LEU A 10 8.45 -6.67 -18.22
C LEU A 10 7.37 -7.70 -17.88
N THR A 11 7.71 -8.81 -17.22
CA THR A 11 6.77 -9.93 -17.02
C THR A 11 6.46 -10.22 -15.55
N ARG A 12 7.42 -10.06 -14.63
CA ARG A 12 7.22 -10.42 -13.23
C ARG A 12 6.34 -9.41 -12.51
N GLY A 13 5.14 -9.85 -12.09
CA GLY A 13 4.17 -9.00 -11.40
C GLY A 13 3.64 -7.86 -12.25
N VAL A 14 3.62 -8.07 -13.57
CA VAL A 14 3.14 -7.11 -14.57
C VAL A 14 1.85 -7.66 -15.17
N THR A 15 0.80 -6.83 -15.19
CA THR A 15 -0.48 -7.18 -15.80
C THR A 15 -0.57 -6.66 -17.23
N GLU A 16 -0.04 -5.47 -17.50
CA GLU A 16 -0.16 -4.82 -18.81
C GLU A 16 1.09 -3.98 -19.11
N VAL A 17 1.54 -4.04 -20.36
CA VAL A 17 2.59 -3.15 -20.89
C VAL A 17 2.12 -2.53 -22.20
N VAL A 18 1.89 -1.22 -22.18
CA VAL A 18 1.49 -0.49 -23.39
C VAL A 18 2.75 -0.17 -24.20
N GLU A 19 2.77 -0.60 -25.46
CA GLU A 19 3.95 -0.55 -26.36
C GLU A 19 5.13 -1.42 -25.89
N ILE A 20 4.88 -2.68 -25.52
CA ILE A 20 5.92 -3.59 -25.01
C ILE A 20 7.17 -3.67 -25.90
N ASP A 21 7.01 -3.67 -27.22
CA ASP A 21 8.13 -3.74 -28.16
C ASP A 21 8.95 -2.45 -28.17
N ASN A 22 8.31 -1.28 -28.06
CA ASN A 22 9.03 -0.02 -27.91
C ASN A 22 9.78 0.01 -26.57
N LEU A 23 9.12 -0.38 -25.47
CA LEU A 23 9.75 -0.40 -24.15
C LEU A 23 10.96 -1.34 -24.11
N ARG A 24 10.85 -2.53 -24.72
CA ARG A 24 11.96 -3.48 -24.84
C ARG A 24 13.15 -2.86 -25.59
N LYS A 25 12.89 -2.17 -26.71
CA LYS A 25 13.93 -1.45 -27.49
C LYS A 25 14.58 -0.35 -26.66
N GLU A 26 13.80 0.44 -25.93
CA GLU A 26 14.35 1.52 -25.09
C GLU A 26 15.21 0.99 -23.94
N LEU A 27 14.80 -0.11 -23.31
CA LEU A 27 15.59 -0.78 -22.26
C LEU A 27 16.90 -1.37 -22.80
N ALA A 28 16.92 -1.80 -24.06
CA ALA A 28 18.12 -2.29 -24.73
C ALA A 28 19.04 -1.17 -25.24
N SER A 29 18.55 0.06 -25.39
CA SER A 29 19.27 1.17 -26.04
C SER A 29 20.47 1.72 -25.26
N GLY A 30 20.59 1.40 -23.97
CA GLY A 30 21.59 2.00 -23.08
C GLY A 30 21.23 3.41 -22.58
N LYS A 31 20.14 4.02 -23.06
CA LYS A 31 19.65 5.31 -22.56
C LYS A 31 19.19 5.19 -21.11
N GLN A 32 19.58 6.15 -20.27
CA GLN A 32 18.97 6.29 -18.95
C GLN A 32 17.53 6.83 -19.08
N LEU A 33 16.56 5.93 -18.98
CA LEU A 33 15.14 6.26 -18.99
C LEU A 33 14.69 6.94 -17.68
N ARG A 34 13.68 7.80 -17.81
CA ARG A 34 13.01 8.51 -16.71
C ARG A 34 11.72 7.79 -16.34
N VAL A 35 11.73 7.12 -15.19
CA VAL A 35 10.66 6.25 -14.72
C VAL A 35 9.84 6.97 -13.65
N LYS A 36 8.62 7.35 -14.03
CA LYS A 36 7.66 8.08 -13.21
C LYS A 36 6.84 7.12 -12.35
N LEU A 37 6.65 7.50 -11.08
CA LEU A 37 5.54 7.04 -10.25
C LEU A 37 4.89 8.23 -9.56
N GLY A 38 3.61 8.44 -9.82
CA GLY A 38 2.79 9.37 -9.04
C GLY A 38 2.21 8.70 -7.81
N PHE A 39 2.12 9.43 -6.70
CA PHE A 39 1.35 8.99 -5.54
C PHE A 39 0.70 10.17 -4.81
N ASP A 40 -0.54 9.94 -4.37
CA ASP A 40 -1.24 10.82 -3.45
C ASP A 40 -1.04 10.33 -2.02
N PRO A 41 -0.57 11.18 -1.08
CA PRO A 41 -0.30 10.80 0.31
C PRO A 41 -1.59 10.69 1.12
N THR A 42 -2.41 9.68 0.82
CA THR A 42 -3.72 9.42 1.45
C THR A 42 -3.66 8.73 2.81
N GLY A 43 -2.48 8.27 3.22
CA GLY A 43 -2.25 7.68 4.52
C GLY A 43 -0.77 7.69 4.88
N PRO A 44 -0.44 7.55 6.18
CA PRO A 44 0.93 7.73 6.66
C PRO A 44 1.86 6.55 6.37
N ASN A 45 1.31 5.36 6.10
CA ASN A 45 2.07 4.12 5.98
C ASN A 45 1.98 3.51 4.57
N ILE A 46 3.10 2.93 4.12
CA ILE A 46 3.21 2.16 2.89
C ILE A 46 2.96 0.69 3.24
N HIS A 47 1.90 0.14 2.66
CA HIS A 47 1.62 -1.29 2.73
C HIS A 47 2.28 -2.06 1.59
N ILE A 48 2.40 -3.38 1.76
CA ILE A 48 3.13 -4.25 0.85
C ILE A 48 2.57 -4.24 -0.58
N GLY A 49 1.25 -4.03 -0.74
CA GLY A 49 0.64 -3.79 -2.05
C GLY A 49 1.21 -2.56 -2.80
N ARG A 50 1.49 -1.45 -2.09
CA ARG A 50 2.20 -0.29 -2.68
C ARG A 50 3.69 -0.58 -2.85
N ALA A 51 4.26 -1.41 -1.98
CA ALA A 51 5.67 -1.81 -2.06
C ALA A 51 5.99 -2.61 -3.34
N ILE A 52 5.03 -3.33 -3.93
CA ILE A 52 5.22 -4.01 -5.24
C ILE A 52 5.66 -3.03 -6.31
N ILE A 53 4.99 -1.88 -6.43
CA ILE A 53 5.31 -0.85 -7.40
C ILE A 53 6.69 -0.24 -7.09
N LEU A 54 6.98 0.01 -5.81
CA LEU A 54 8.30 0.50 -5.38
C LEU A 54 9.41 -0.51 -5.69
N ARG A 55 9.17 -1.80 -5.52
CA ARG A 55 10.12 -2.87 -5.86
C ARG A 55 10.34 -2.95 -7.37
N LYS A 56 9.29 -2.75 -8.18
CA LYS A 56 9.43 -2.62 -9.63
C LYS A 56 10.28 -1.40 -10.00
N LEU A 57 10.04 -0.24 -9.39
CA LEU A 57 10.89 0.94 -9.56
C LEU A 57 12.35 0.68 -9.16
N LYS A 58 12.58 -0.07 -8.08
CA LYS A 58 13.92 -0.47 -7.66
C LYS A 58 14.60 -1.32 -8.72
N ALA A 59 13.89 -2.24 -9.37
CA ALA A 59 14.44 -3.00 -10.50
C ALA A 59 14.88 -2.08 -11.65
N PHE A 60 14.09 -1.06 -12.00
CA PHE A 60 14.53 -0.03 -12.97
C PHE A 60 15.75 0.76 -12.47
N GLN A 61 15.78 1.12 -11.20
CA GLN A 61 16.91 1.83 -10.58
C GLN A 61 18.20 1.01 -10.62
N ASP A 62 18.11 -0.31 -10.40
CA ASP A 62 19.24 -1.25 -10.44
C ASP A 62 19.77 -1.46 -11.86
N LEU A 63 18.94 -1.24 -12.87
CA LEU A 63 19.37 -1.15 -14.27
C LEU A 63 19.96 0.21 -14.65
N GLY A 64 20.06 1.14 -13.71
CA GLY A 64 20.65 2.46 -13.92
C GLY A 64 19.65 3.52 -14.42
N HIS A 65 18.35 3.24 -14.43
CA HIS A 65 17.33 4.21 -14.82
C HIS A 65 17.03 5.22 -13.70
N LYS A 66 16.52 6.39 -14.09
CA LYS A 66 16.23 7.49 -13.18
C LYS A 66 14.79 7.37 -12.65
N VAL A 67 14.65 7.07 -11.36
CA VAL A 67 13.34 7.05 -10.69
C VAL A 67 12.92 8.47 -10.30
N ILE A 68 11.69 8.83 -10.65
CA ILE A 68 11.10 10.14 -10.37
C ILE A 68 9.74 9.92 -9.70
N PHE A 69 9.65 10.33 -8.45
CA PHE A 69 8.42 10.38 -7.70
C PHE A 69 7.71 11.71 -7.94
N ILE A 70 6.43 11.63 -8.31
CA ILE A 70 5.52 12.77 -8.30
C ILE A 70 4.68 12.69 -7.03
N VAL A 71 4.93 13.63 -6.12
CA VAL A 71 4.12 13.85 -4.93
C VAL A 71 2.90 14.66 -5.35
N GLY A 72 1.74 14.04 -5.25
CA GLY A 72 0.44 14.59 -5.64
C GLY A 72 -0.12 15.59 -4.63
N ASP A 73 0.60 16.66 -4.31
CA ASP A 73 0.16 17.65 -3.32
C ASP A 73 -0.95 18.59 -3.83
N PHE A 74 -1.08 18.74 -5.16
CA PHE A 74 -2.23 19.41 -5.77
C PHE A 74 -3.35 18.40 -6.10
N THR A 75 -3.01 17.25 -6.69
CA THR A 75 -3.99 16.22 -7.08
C THR A 75 -4.75 15.63 -5.89
N ALA A 76 -4.10 15.47 -4.73
CA ALA A 76 -4.75 15.03 -3.50
C ALA A 76 -5.84 15.99 -2.98
N GLN A 77 -5.80 17.27 -3.37
CA GLN A 77 -6.87 18.24 -3.04
C GLN A 77 -8.11 18.07 -3.95
N ILE A 78 -7.97 17.36 -5.08
CA ILE A 78 -9.07 17.07 -6.00
C ILE A 78 -9.64 15.66 -5.73
N GLY A 79 -8.74 14.68 -5.57
CA GLY A 79 -9.03 13.28 -5.26
C GLY A 79 -9.12 12.38 -6.50
N ASP A 80 -8.31 11.32 -6.53
CA ASP A 80 -8.32 10.31 -7.59
C ASP A 80 -9.59 9.42 -7.56
N PRO A 81 -10.38 9.37 -8.63
CA PRO A 81 -11.60 8.56 -8.68
C PRO A 81 -11.36 7.09 -9.10
N SER A 82 -10.16 6.71 -9.53
CA SER A 82 -9.88 5.44 -10.25
C SER A 82 -10.17 4.17 -9.45
N ASP A 83 -10.06 4.21 -8.12
CA ASP A 83 -9.88 3.02 -7.29
C ASP A 83 -11.04 2.71 -6.34
N LYS A 84 -12.08 3.56 -6.33
CA LYS A 84 -13.25 3.47 -5.43
C LYS A 84 -14.56 3.81 -6.16
N LEU A 85 -15.65 3.25 -5.64
CA LEU A 85 -17.03 3.54 -6.07
C LEU A 85 -17.60 4.80 -5.41
N ASP A 86 -16.95 5.31 -4.36
CA ASP A 86 -17.37 6.50 -3.61
C ASP A 86 -16.42 7.69 -3.84
N LYS A 87 -16.95 8.90 -3.63
CA LYS A 87 -16.21 10.17 -3.69
C LYS A 87 -15.06 10.16 -2.68
N ARG A 88 -13.83 10.46 -3.13
CA ARG A 88 -12.69 10.57 -2.22
C ARG A 88 -12.81 11.82 -1.32
N PRO A 89 -12.44 11.72 -0.03
CA PRO A 89 -12.30 12.91 0.81
C PRO A 89 -11.16 13.79 0.29
N VAL A 90 -11.40 15.10 0.24
CA VAL A 90 -10.40 16.11 -0.08
C VAL A 90 -9.43 16.23 1.08
N LEU A 91 -8.13 16.13 0.81
CA LEU A 91 -7.11 16.29 1.85
C LEU A 91 -6.65 17.74 1.95
N THR A 92 -6.52 18.23 3.18
CA THR A 92 -5.91 19.52 3.47
C THR A 92 -4.39 19.46 3.28
N ILE A 93 -3.76 20.61 3.03
CA ILE A 93 -2.28 20.71 2.95
C ILE A 93 -1.62 20.22 4.25
N ALA A 94 -2.25 20.48 5.41
CA ALA A 94 -1.74 20.01 6.70
C ALA A 94 -1.74 18.48 6.79
N GLU A 95 -2.81 17.81 6.35
CA GLU A 95 -2.89 16.34 6.31
C GLU A 95 -1.90 15.75 5.31
N ILE A 96 -1.77 16.36 4.13
CA ILE A 96 -0.80 15.97 3.11
C ILE A 96 0.61 16.01 3.70
N ASN A 97 1.00 17.12 4.34
CA ASN A 97 2.30 17.28 4.98
C ASN A 97 2.51 16.27 6.13
N LYS A 98 1.48 16.02 6.94
CA LYS A 98 1.51 15.01 8.01
C LYS A 98 1.76 13.61 7.44
N ASN A 99 1.04 13.22 6.39
CA ASN A 99 1.19 11.91 5.75
C ASN A 99 2.55 11.77 5.05
N LEU A 100 3.10 12.85 4.50
CA LEU A 100 4.40 12.85 3.84
C LEU A 100 5.59 12.77 4.81
N LYS A 101 5.44 13.20 6.08
CA LYS A 101 6.53 13.34 7.05
C LYS A 101 7.46 12.12 7.11
N ASN A 102 6.88 10.91 7.16
CA ASN A 102 7.63 9.66 7.23
C ASN A 102 7.64 8.87 5.91
N TYR A 103 6.99 9.38 4.86
CA TYR A 103 6.80 8.66 3.62
C TYR A 103 8.13 8.44 2.89
N LYS A 104 8.98 9.48 2.84
CA LYS A 104 10.31 9.38 2.21
C LYS A 104 11.21 8.35 2.89
N ALA A 105 11.17 8.27 4.23
CA ALA A 105 11.93 7.27 4.99
C ALA A 105 11.45 5.84 4.67
N GLN A 106 10.14 5.65 4.53
CA GLN A 106 9.55 4.37 4.12
C GLN A 106 9.93 3.97 2.70
N VAL A 107 9.87 4.91 1.75
CA VAL A 107 10.36 4.67 0.37
C VAL A 107 11.85 4.30 0.38
N GLY A 108 12.64 4.91 1.27
CA GLY A 108 14.06 4.62 1.47
C GLY A 108 14.39 3.21 1.95
N LYS A 109 13.41 2.44 2.47
CA LYS A 109 13.60 1.00 2.74
C LYS A 109 13.76 0.17 1.48
N ILE A 110 13.29 0.66 0.33
CA ILE A 110 13.27 -0.08 -0.95
C ILE A 110 14.12 0.62 -2.01
N ILE A 111 14.08 1.95 -2.06
CA ILE A 111 14.67 2.78 -3.12
C ILE A 111 15.91 3.51 -2.59
N ASP A 112 16.99 3.54 -3.38
CA ASP A 112 18.12 4.42 -3.10
C ASP A 112 17.70 5.88 -3.35
N LEU A 113 17.39 6.60 -2.26
CA LEU A 113 16.91 7.98 -2.30
C LEU A 113 17.93 8.96 -2.89
N ARG A 114 19.23 8.63 -2.90
CA ARG A 114 20.27 9.47 -3.49
C ARG A 114 20.17 9.50 -5.02
N LYS A 115 19.62 8.43 -5.60
CA LYS A 115 19.44 8.27 -7.05
C LYS A 115 18.03 8.64 -7.51
N ALA A 116 17.09 8.87 -6.59
CA ALA A 116 15.72 9.23 -6.90
C ALA A 116 15.47 10.76 -6.89
N GLU A 117 14.52 11.22 -7.69
CA GLU A 117 14.00 12.59 -7.63
C GLU A 117 12.60 12.60 -7.02
N PHE A 118 12.30 13.62 -6.21
CA PHE A 118 10.95 13.89 -5.72
C PHE A 118 10.52 15.26 -6.26
N LYS A 119 9.38 15.31 -6.93
CA LYS A 119 8.78 16.54 -7.46
C LYS A 119 7.35 16.67 -6.92
N PHE A 120 6.91 17.90 -6.70
CA PHE A 120 5.57 18.21 -6.22
C PHE A 120 4.77 18.77 -7.39
N ASN A 121 3.63 18.17 -7.71
CA ASN A 121 2.88 18.57 -8.91
C ASN A 121 2.21 19.93 -8.78
N SER A 122 2.01 20.44 -7.55
CA SER A 122 1.60 21.83 -7.34
C SER A 122 2.54 22.86 -7.96
N LYS A 123 3.81 22.51 -8.19
CA LYS A 123 4.83 23.42 -8.75
C LYS A 123 4.50 23.87 -10.18
N TRP A 124 3.70 23.09 -10.89
CA TRP A 124 3.21 23.41 -12.24
C TRP A 124 1.70 23.43 -12.35
N LEU A 125 0.97 22.55 -11.67
CA LEU A 125 -0.49 22.52 -11.76
C LEU A 125 -1.15 23.80 -11.24
N LYS A 126 -0.57 24.47 -10.22
CA LYS A 126 -1.08 25.77 -9.73
C LYS A 126 -0.90 26.92 -10.73
N LYS A 127 -0.07 26.74 -11.75
CA LYS A 127 0.25 27.78 -12.74
C LYS A 127 -0.61 27.66 -14.00
N LEU A 128 -1.33 26.55 -14.16
CA LEU A 128 -2.27 26.37 -15.26
C LEU A 128 -3.37 27.41 -15.17
N ASN A 129 -3.49 28.23 -16.21
CA ASN A 129 -4.62 29.12 -16.36
C ASN A 129 -5.83 28.38 -16.96
N PHE A 130 -7.00 28.99 -16.91
CA PHE A 130 -8.24 28.34 -17.35
C PHE A 130 -8.23 27.97 -18.85
N GLN A 131 -7.59 28.78 -19.70
CA GLN A 131 -7.45 28.49 -21.12
C GLN A 131 -6.57 27.25 -21.36
N GLU A 132 -5.46 27.11 -20.64
CA GLU A 132 -4.60 25.91 -20.71
C GLU A 132 -5.34 24.66 -20.24
N VAL A 133 -6.14 24.77 -19.18
CA VAL A 133 -7.00 23.66 -18.70
C VAL A 133 -8.04 23.29 -19.76
N ALA A 134 -8.67 24.26 -20.42
CA ALA A 134 -9.67 24.02 -21.47
C ALA A 134 -9.04 23.29 -22.67
N VAL A 135 -7.88 23.73 -23.13
CA VAL A 135 -7.12 23.08 -24.21
C VAL A 135 -6.73 21.65 -23.84
N LEU A 136 -6.25 21.45 -22.61
CA LEU A 136 -5.93 20.11 -22.11
C LEU A 136 -7.17 19.19 -22.06
N ALA A 137 -8.35 19.75 -21.75
CA ALA A 137 -9.60 19.00 -21.67
C ALA A 137 -10.07 18.43 -23.02
N GLU A 138 -9.62 18.98 -24.15
CA GLU A 138 -9.89 18.41 -25.49
C GLU A 138 -9.27 17.01 -25.68
N SER A 139 -8.31 16.64 -24.83
CA SER A 139 -7.61 15.35 -24.92
C SER A 139 -8.50 14.14 -24.64
N PHE A 140 -9.67 14.35 -24.00
CA PHE A 140 -10.60 13.27 -23.68
C PHE A 140 -12.04 13.69 -23.91
N THR A 141 -12.82 12.78 -24.48
CA THR A 141 -14.27 12.99 -24.60
C THR A 141 -14.99 12.56 -23.32
N VAL A 142 -16.19 13.09 -23.12
CA VAL A 142 -17.09 12.65 -22.04
C VAL A 142 -17.37 11.14 -22.15
N GLN A 143 -17.55 10.63 -23.37
CA GLN A 143 -17.81 9.20 -23.63
C GLN A 143 -16.64 8.33 -23.19
N GLN A 144 -15.39 8.75 -23.45
CA GLN A 144 -14.19 8.04 -23.00
C GLN A 144 -14.10 8.02 -21.47
N MET A 145 -14.41 9.14 -20.81
CA MET A 145 -14.45 9.20 -19.34
C MET A 145 -15.53 8.25 -18.78
N LEU A 146 -16.76 8.30 -19.29
CA LEU A 146 -17.86 7.44 -18.83
C LEU A 146 -17.66 5.95 -19.13
N ALA A 147 -16.81 5.58 -20.09
CA ALA A 147 -16.46 4.20 -20.37
C ALA A 147 -15.61 3.55 -19.26
N ARG A 148 -14.94 4.36 -18.43
CA ARG A 148 -14.14 3.88 -17.29
C ARG A 148 -15.04 3.18 -16.28
N ARG A 149 -14.62 2.01 -15.79
CA ARG A 149 -15.43 1.16 -14.89
C ARG A 149 -16.04 1.94 -13.71
N ASN A 150 -15.25 2.73 -13.00
CA ASN A 150 -15.70 3.51 -11.85
C ASN A 150 -16.82 4.51 -12.20
N PHE A 151 -16.67 5.26 -13.29
CA PHE A 151 -17.68 6.21 -13.75
C PHE A 151 -18.86 5.52 -14.41
N LYS A 152 -18.63 4.44 -15.15
CA LYS A 152 -19.69 3.61 -15.74
C LYS A 152 -20.61 3.05 -14.66
N ASP A 153 -20.03 2.49 -13.59
CA ASP A 153 -20.80 1.88 -12.50
C ASP A 153 -21.55 2.97 -11.71
N ARG A 154 -20.90 4.09 -11.36
CA ARG A 154 -21.57 5.23 -10.68
C ARG A 154 -22.69 5.83 -11.53
N PHE A 155 -22.45 6.07 -12.81
CA PHE A 155 -23.43 6.64 -13.73
C PHE A 155 -24.64 5.73 -13.91
N LYS A 156 -24.42 4.41 -14.00
CA LYS A 156 -25.50 3.41 -14.07
C LYS A 156 -26.33 3.32 -12.79
N ASN A 157 -25.73 3.61 -11.65
CA ASN A 157 -26.37 3.53 -10.33
C ASN A 157 -26.89 4.88 -9.84
N ASP A 158 -27.03 5.88 -10.73
CA ASP A 158 -27.44 7.26 -10.41
C ASP A 158 -26.63 7.90 -9.27
N GLN A 159 -25.37 7.50 -9.12
CA GLN A 159 -24.45 8.08 -8.16
C GLN A 159 -23.79 9.33 -8.77
N GLU A 160 -23.70 10.41 -7.99
CA GLU A 160 -23.09 11.69 -8.40
C GLU A 160 -21.71 11.44 -9.02
N ILE A 161 -21.40 12.07 -10.15
CA ILE A 161 -20.05 12.17 -10.73
C ILE A 161 -19.76 13.65 -10.96
N SER A 162 -18.76 14.20 -10.27
CA SER A 162 -18.43 15.61 -10.38
C SER A 162 -17.51 15.88 -11.58
N LEU A 163 -17.73 16.99 -12.29
CA LEU A 163 -16.88 17.43 -13.40
C LEU A 163 -15.40 17.54 -13.03
N LYS A 164 -15.09 17.91 -11.78
CA LYS A 164 -13.70 18.01 -11.31
C LYS A 164 -12.98 16.64 -11.35
N GLU A 165 -13.70 15.54 -11.24
CA GLU A 165 -13.13 14.19 -11.28
C GLU A 165 -12.62 13.83 -12.69
N PHE A 166 -13.20 14.44 -13.73
CA PHE A 166 -12.73 14.29 -15.12
C PHE A 166 -11.42 15.05 -15.37
N LEU A 167 -11.09 16.03 -14.53
CA LEU A 167 -9.82 16.76 -14.63
C LEU A 167 -8.64 15.95 -14.05
N TYR A 168 -8.91 14.96 -13.19
CA TYR A 168 -7.84 14.21 -12.52
C TYR A 168 -6.85 13.52 -13.48
N PRO A 169 -7.31 12.74 -14.49
CA PRO A 169 -6.40 12.12 -15.46
C PRO A 169 -5.60 13.16 -16.23
N ILE A 170 -6.21 14.29 -16.60
CA ILE A 170 -5.53 15.38 -17.31
C ILE A 170 -4.36 15.93 -16.49
N MET A 171 -4.59 16.21 -15.20
CA MET A 171 -3.54 16.68 -14.30
C MET A 171 -2.41 15.66 -14.14
N GLN A 172 -2.75 14.39 -13.91
CA GLN A 172 -1.74 13.33 -13.81
C GLN A 172 -0.95 13.16 -15.11
N GLY A 173 -1.60 13.26 -16.27
CA GLY A 173 -0.94 13.19 -17.56
C GLY A 173 -0.03 14.39 -17.83
N TYR A 174 -0.43 15.58 -17.37
CA TYR A 174 0.39 16.80 -17.46
C TYR A 174 1.68 16.71 -16.64
N ASP A 175 1.67 15.98 -15.52
CA ASP A 175 2.89 15.68 -14.75
C ASP A 175 3.95 15.02 -15.66
N SER A 176 3.55 14.12 -16.55
CA SER A 176 4.45 13.42 -17.48
C SER A 176 5.09 14.32 -18.52
N VAL A 177 4.37 15.36 -18.97
CA VAL A 177 4.91 16.40 -19.86
C VAL A 177 6.03 17.15 -19.15
N HIS A 178 5.79 17.54 -17.90
CA HIS A 178 6.70 18.37 -17.12
C HIS A 178 8.01 17.69 -16.78
N ILE A 179 7.97 16.39 -16.51
CA ILE A 179 9.18 15.64 -16.18
C ILE A 179 9.80 14.91 -17.38
N ASN A 180 9.25 15.03 -18.60
CA ASN A 180 9.65 14.24 -19.76
C ASN A 180 9.72 12.74 -19.44
N ALA A 181 8.64 12.17 -18.92
CA ALA A 181 8.60 10.76 -18.54
C ALA A 181 8.78 9.86 -19.78
N ASP A 182 9.71 8.91 -19.71
CA ASP A 182 9.88 7.86 -20.73
C ASP A 182 9.00 6.65 -20.39
N ILE A 183 8.76 6.41 -19.10
CA ILE A 183 7.95 5.31 -18.56
C ILE A 183 7.13 5.84 -17.39
N GLU A 184 5.85 5.50 -17.29
CA GLU A 184 5.08 5.62 -16.05
C GLU A 184 4.63 4.24 -15.56
N ILE A 185 4.84 3.99 -14.27
CA ILE A 185 4.45 2.74 -13.61
C ILE A 185 3.32 3.03 -12.64
N GLY A 186 2.36 2.11 -12.55
CA GLY A 186 1.28 2.17 -11.56
C GLY A 186 0.60 0.83 -11.39
N GLY A 187 -0.40 0.77 -10.50
CA GLY A 187 -1.28 -0.39 -10.40
C GLY A 187 -2.19 -0.52 -11.63
N PHE A 188 -2.69 -1.71 -11.91
CA PHE A 188 -3.63 -1.92 -13.01
C PHE A 188 -4.92 -1.09 -12.90
N ASP A 189 -5.34 -0.76 -11.68
CA ASP A 189 -6.48 0.16 -11.45
C ASP A 189 -6.22 1.60 -11.93
N GLN A 190 -4.95 1.97 -12.16
CA GLN A 190 -4.54 3.27 -12.67
C GLN A 190 -4.37 3.31 -14.20
N LEU A 191 -4.59 2.22 -14.93
CA LEU A 191 -4.21 2.11 -16.34
C LEU A 191 -4.72 3.27 -17.21
N PHE A 192 -5.97 3.71 -17.02
CA PHE A 192 -6.51 4.88 -17.72
C PHE A 192 -5.73 6.17 -17.42
N ASN A 193 -5.44 6.43 -16.14
CA ASN A 193 -4.67 7.60 -15.74
C ASN A 193 -3.23 7.52 -16.28
N LEU A 194 -2.61 6.34 -16.33
CA LEU A 194 -1.30 6.14 -16.96
C LEU A 194 -1.35 6.42 -18.48
N GLN A 195 -2.41 5.96 -19.16
CA GLN A 195 -2.66 6.22 -20.58
C GLN A 195 -2.88 7.70 -20.87
N SER A 196 -3.44 8.44 -19.93
CA SER A 196 -3.64 9.87 -20.11
C SER A 196 -2.32 10.62 -20.33
N GLY A 197 -1.24 10.22 -19.66
CA GLY A 197 0.10 10.78 -19.86
C GLY A 197 0.58 10.68 -21.31
N ARG A 198 0.29 9.55 -21.98
CA ARG A 198 0.61 9.38 -23.41
C ARG A 198 -0.15 10.36 -24.28
N VAL A 199 -1.43 10.55 -24.04
CA VAL A 199 -2.29 11.45 -24.82
C VAL A 199 -1.83 12.90 -24.62
N ILE A 200 -1.64 13.32 -23.38
CA ILE A 200 -1.21 14.69 -23.05
C ILE A 200 0.21 14.96 -23.59
N GLN A 201 1.14 14.00 -23.52
CA GLN A 201 2.47 14.17 -24.12
C GLN A 201 2.40 14.39 -25.64
N LYS A 202 1.53 13.68 -26.37
CA LYS A 202 1.32 13.92 -27.81
C LYS A 202 0.82 15.34 -28.07
N HIS A 203 -0.14 15.81 -27.27
CA HIS A 203 -0.67 17.17 -27.39
C HIS A 203 0.45 18.24 -27.25
N TYR A 204 1.47 17.97 -26.42
CA TYR A 204 2.63 18.83 -26.24
C TYR A 204 3.80 18.50 -27.19
N ASN A 205 3.56 17.76 -28.28
CA ASN A 205 4.58 17.30 -29.23
C ASN A 205 5.78 16.59 -28.58
N LYS A 206 5.54 15.90 -27.46
CA LYS A 206 6.53 15.07 -26.76
C LYS A 206 6.37 13.60 -27.12
N LYS A 207 7.47 12.85 -27.00
CA LYS A 207 7.44 11.39 -27.08
C LYS A 207 6.47 10.84 -26.02
N PRO A 208 5.49 10.01 -26.40
CA PRO A 208 4.60 9.37 -25.43
C PRO A 208 5.37 8.35 -24.58
N GLN A 209 5.14 8.37 -23.28
CA GLN A 209 5.71 7.44 -22.31
C GLN A 209 5.23 6.00 -22.58
N ASN A 210 6.06 5.02 -22.25
CA ASN A 210 5.59 3.64 -22.09
C ASN A 210 4.83 3.51 -20.76
N ILE A 211 3.97 2.51 -20.68
CA ILE A 211 3.21 2.24 -19.46
C ILE A 211 3.50 0.81 -19.04
N LEU A 212 3.76 0.64 -17.75
CA LEU A 212 3.86 -0.67 -17.12
C LEU A 212 2.90 -0.68 -15.93
N ALA A 213 1.85 -1.48 -16.04
CA ALA A 213 0.87 -1.65 -14.97
C ALA A 213 1.14 -2.93 -14.21
N THR A 214 1.35 -2.83 -12.90
CA THR A 214 1.63 -3.97 -12.04
C THR A 214 0.36 -4.66 -11.58
N GLU A 215 0.51 -5.93 -11.23
CA GLU A 215 -0.57 -6.71 -10.65
C GLU A 215 -1.02 -6.15 -9.30
N MET A 216 -2.34 -6.20 -9.06
CA MET A 216 -2.94 -5.78 -7.80
C MET A 216 -2.82 -6.90 -6.77
N LEU A 217 -2.50 -6.54 -5.52
CA LEU A 217 -2.39 -7.49 -4.41
C LEU A 217 -3.61 -7.39 -3.49
N GLU A 218 -4.22 -8.53 -3.22
CA GLU A 218 -5.26 -8.68 -2.22
C GLU A 218 -4.69 -8.55 -0.80
N GLY A 219 -5.47 -8.01 0.12
CA GLY A 219 -5.13 -7.97 1.55
C GLY A 219 -5.19 -9.34 2.20
N THR A 220 -4.94 -9.38 3.52
CA THR A 220 -4.84 -10.64 4.26
C THR A 220 -6.11 -11.49 4.25
N ASP A 221 -7.26 -10.86 3.98
CA ASP A 221 -8.59 -11.47 3.91
C ASP A 221 -9.06 -11.77 2.48
N GLY A 222 -8.21 -11.60 1.46
CA GLY A 222 -8.53 -11.82 0.04
C GLY A 222 -9.35 -10.72 -0.63
N ARG A 223 -9.74 -9.66 0.08
CA ARG A 223 -10.34 -8.47 -0.54
C ARG A 223 -9.25 -7.53 -1.06
N LYS A 224 -9.60 -6.49 -1.81
CA LYS A 224 -8.65 -5.40 -2.16
C LYS A 224 -7.93 -4.92 -0.89
N MET A 225 -6.61 -4.81 -0.94
CA MET A 225 -5.84 -4.31 0.19
C MET A 225 -6.22 -2.87 0.50
N SER A 226 -6.68 -2.60 1.72
CA SER A 226 -7.12 -1.27 2.16
C SER A 226 -6.87 -1.06 3.64
N THR A 227 -6.20 0.04 3.97
CA THR A 227 -5.96 0.45 5.36
C THR A 227 -7.26 0.59 6.15
N SER A 228 -8.35 1.03 5.52
CA SER A 228 -9.66 1.17 6.17
C SER A 228 -10.30 -0.17 6.56
N TRP A 229 -9.89 -1.27 5.93
CA TRP A 229 -10.40 -2.60 6.23
C TRP A 229 -9.51 -3.37 7.21
N GLY A 230 -8.34 -2.81 7.56
CA GLY A 230 -7.39 -3.45 8.46
C GLY A 230 -6.74 -4.72 7.89
N ASN A 231 -6.87 -4.96 6.57
CA ASN A 231 -6.34 -6.15 5.89
C ASN A 231 -4.95 -5.91 5.25
N VAL A 232 -4.20 -4.94 5.79
CA VAL A 232 -2.90 -4.51 5.24
C VAL A 232 -1.73 -5.09 6.04
N ILE A 233 -0.60 -5.25 5.35
CA ILE A 233 0.72 -5.48 5.96
C ILE A 233 1.56 -4.26 5.61
N ASN A 234 1.96 -3.45 6.60
CA ASN A 234 2.82 -2.29 6.39
C ASN A 234 4.28 -2.70 6.38
N ILE A 235 5.10 -2.06 5.53
CA ILE A 235 6.55 -2.28 5.49
C ILE A 235 7.27 -1.76 6.74
N THR A 236 6.54 -1.08 7.62
CA THR A 236 6.99 -0.55 8.90
C THR A 236 6.42 -1.30 10.09
N ASP A 237 5.57 -2.31 9.89
CA ASP A 237 5.09 -3.15 10.99
C ASP A 237 6.29 -3.84 11.65
N ASP A 238 6.26 -4.01 12.98
CA ASP A 238 7.28 -4.78 13.69
C ASP A 238 7.36 -6.23 13.18
N SER A 239 8.53 -6.86 13.31
CA SER A 239 8.79 -8.18 12.71
C SER A 239 7.76 -9.24 13.11
N ASN A 240 7.32 -9.26 14.38
CA ASN A 240 6.34 -10.22 14.88
C ASN A 240 4.92 -9.95 14.33
N ASP A 241 4.52 -8.68 14.20
CA ASP A 241 3.21 -8.33 13.66
C ASP A 241 3.16 -8.59 12.14
N MET A 242 4.21 -8.20 11.42
CA MET A 242 4.38 -8.52 10.00
C MET A 242 4.32 -10.02 9.76
N PHE A 243 5.07 -10.82 10.54
CA PHE A 243 5.05 -12.28 10.46
C PHE A 243 3.64 -12.83 10.72
N GLY A 244 3.01 -12.41 11.81
CA GLY A 244 1.66 -12.86 12.17
C GLY A 244 0.61 -12.49 11.11
N LYS A 245 0.72 -11.33 10.45
CA LYS A 245 -0.20 -10.94 9.38
C LYS A 245 -0.03 -11.81 8.13
N VAL A 246 1.21 -12.17 7.77
CA VAL A 246 1.47 -13.14 6.70
C VAL A 246 0.91 -14.52 7.06
N MET A 247 1.03 -14.96 8.31
CA MET A 247 0.43 -16.22 8.76
C MET A 247 -1.10 -16.25 8.66
N SER A 248 -1.75 -15.07 8.66
CA SER A 248 -3.21 -14.95 8.50
C SER A 248 -3.71 -14.84 7.06
N LEU A 249 -2.81 -14.91 6.06
CA LEU A 249 -3.20 -14.94 4.65
C LEU A 249 -4.13 -16.12 4.37
N LYS A 250 -5.05 -15.97 3.41
CA LYS A 250 -5.74 -17.14 2.85
C LYS A 250 -4.78 -17.99 2.01
N ASP A 251 -5.00 -19.29 1.98
CA ASP A 251 -4.06 -20.25 1.39
C ASP A 251 -3.88 -20.03 -0.12
N GLU A 252 -4.96 -19.65 -0.82
CA GLU A 252 -4.95 -19.34 -2.25
C GLU A 252 -4.09 -18.12 -2.62
N LEU A 253 -3.72 -17.26 -1.65
CA LEU A 253 -2.92 -16.06 -1.88
C LEU A 253 -1.41 -16.30 -1.73
N ILE A 254 -1.00 -17.45 -1.18
CA ILE A 254 0.40 -17.73 -0.82
C ILE A 254 1.33 -17.57 -2.03
N ASP A 255 0.99 -18.22 -3.15
CA ASP A 255 1.80 -18.19 -4.38
C ASP A 255 1.93 -16.78 -4.95
N LYS A 256 0.82 -16.05 -5.01
CA LYS A 256 0.80 -14.66 -5.47
C LYS A 256 1.67 -13.76 -4.57
N TYR A 257 1.61 -13.95 -3.27
CA TYR A 257 2.47 -13.22 -2.33
C TYR A 257 3.95 -13.56 -2.51
N PHE A 258 4.32 -14.82 -2.75
CA PHE A 258 5.70 -15.17 -3.05
C PHE A 258 6.22 -14.42 -4.29
N ILE A 259 5.47 -14.44 -5.38
CA ILE A 259 5.87 -13.82 -6.64
C ILE A 259 6.00 -12.30 -6.51
N LEU A 260 5.04 -11.65 -5.86
CA LEU A 260 4.94 -10.19 -5.81
C LEU A 260 5.71 -9.56 -4.65
N CYS A 261 5.85 -10.26 -3.53
CA CYS A 261 6.33 -9.70 -2.27
C CYS A 261 7.70 -10.22 -1.82
N THR A 262 8.34 -11.12 -2.58
CA THR A 262 9.68 -11.67 -2.26
C THR A 262 10.65 -11.50 -3.43
N ASP A 263 11.94 -11.73 -3.16
CA ASP A 263 13.00 -11.76 -4.18
C ASP A 263 13.17 -13.16 -4.82
N LEU A 264 12.42 -14.17 -4.37
CA LEU A 264 12.55 -15.55 -4.87
C LEU A 264 12.14 -15.66 -6.34
N THR A 265 12.85 -16.43 -7.16
CA THR A 265 12.47 -16.66 -8.56
C THR A 265 11.21 -17.51 -8.69
N LYS A 266 10.59 -17.55 -9.89
CA LYS A 266 9.42 -18.41 -10.11
C LYS A 266 9.75 -19.88 -9.89
N GLU A 267 10.95 -20.28 -10.28
CA GLU A 267 11.48 -21.63 -10.14
C GLU A 267 11.69 -21.96 -8.66
N GLU A 268 12.26 -21.03 -7.87
CA GLU A 268 12.40 -21.22 -6.42
C GLU A 268 11.05 -21.36 -5.74
N VAL A 269 10.06 -20.56 -6.12
CA VAL A 269 8.69 -20.64 -5.56
C VAL A 269 8.02 -21.97 -5.90
N ALA A 270 8.20 -22.47 -7.13
CA ALA A 270 7.65 -23.77 -7.56
C ALA A 270 8.24 -24.95 -6.78
N LEU A 271 9.44 -24.83 -6.23
CA LEU A 271 10.09 -25.85 -5.40
C LEU A 271 9.63 -25.82 -3.93
N ILE A 272 8.92 -24.77 -3.50
CA ILE A 272 8.41 -24.67 -2.12
C ILE A 272 7.23 -25.63 -1.93
N SER A 273 7.53 -26.77 -1.33
CA SER A 273 6.55 -27.79 -0.91
C SER A 273 6.21 -27.67 0.58
N GLY A 274 5.22 -28.44 1.03
CA GLY A 274 4.76 -28.48 2.42
C GLY A 274 3.31 -28.04 2.59
N SER A 275 2.83 -28.09 3.83
CA SER A 275 1.46 -27.64 4.15
C SER A 275 1.32 -26.12 3.94
N PRO A 276 0.10 -25.57 3.78
CA PRO A 276 -0.09 -24.13 3.69
C PRO A 276 0.55 -23.36 4.86
N LYS A 277 0.58 -23.96 6.06
CA LYS A 277 1.27 -23.39 7.23
C LYS A 277 2.78 -23.26 6.99
N ASP A 278 3.43 -24.31 6.50
CA ASP A 278 4.89 -24.31 6.25
C ASP A 278 5.25 -23.28 5.18
N ARG A 279 4.45 -23.22 4.12
CA ARG A 279 4.61 -22.24 3.03
C ARG A 279 4.44 -20.80 3.54
N LYS A 280 3.46 -20.54 4.42
CA LYS A 280 3.29 -19.21 5.05
C LYS A 280 4.44 -18.85 5.98
N ILE A 281 4.98 -19.80 6.74
CA ILE A 281 6.17 -19.57 7.57
C ILE A 281 7.34 -19.15 6.69
N ARG A 282 7.58 -19.88 5.59
CA ARG A 282 8.62 -19.53 4.61
C ARG A 282 8.40 -18.13 4.03
N LEU A 283 7.17 -17.83 3.58
CA LEU A 283 6.80 -16.52 3.05
C LEU A 283 7.00 -15.39 4.07
N ALA A 284 6.60 -15.62 5.32
CA ALA A 284 6.73 -14.65 6.40
C ALA A 284 8.21 -14.35 6.69
N LYS A 285 9.08 -15.37 6.69
CA LYS A 285 10.52 -15.18 6.84
C LYS A 285 11.12 -14.32 5.72
N GLU A 286 10.74 -14.58 4.46
CA GLU A 286 11.19 -13.79 3.31
C GLU A 286 10.75 -12.33 3.41
N ILE A 287 9.46 -12.08 3.68
CA ILE A 287 8.92 -10.72 3.81
C ILE A 287 9.54 -9.96 4.99
N VAL A 288 9.68 -10.60 6.16
CA VAL A 288 10.32 -9.95 7.33
C VAL A 288 11.79 -9.66 7.05
N THR A 289 12.50 -10.55 6.35
CA THR A 289 13.91 -10.32 5.98
C THR A 289 14.07 -9.07 5.12
N LEU A 290 13.16 -8.83 4.17
CA LEU A 290 13.21 -7.67 3.28
C LEU A 290 13.11 -6.33 4.00
N TYR A 291 12.25 -6.24 5.03
CA TYR A 291 11.95 -4.96 5.69
C TYR A 291 12.60 -4.78 7.06
N HIS A 292 13.17 -5.87 7.59
CA HIS A 292 13.90 -5.93 8.86
C HIS A 292 15.26 -6.58 8.65
N SER A 293 15.41 -7.86 9.00
CA SER A 293 16.64 -8.63 8.85
C SER A 293 16.36 -10.12 8.94
N LYS A 294 17.30 -10.95 8.49
CA LYS A 294 17.23 -12.41 8.61
C LYS A 294 17.12 -12.86 10.08
N ASP A 295 17.88 -12.24 10.98
CA ASP A 295 17.83 -12.52 12.43
C ASP A 295 16.43 -12.22 13.02
N LYS A 296 15.84 -11.07 12.66
CA LYS A 296 14.48 -10.73 13.10
C LYS A 296 13.42 -11.67 12.53
N ALA A 297 13.62 -12.17 11.31
CA ALA A 297 12.73 -13.15 10.70
C ALA A 297 12.75 -14.50 11.42
N GLU A 298 13.93 -14.98 11.81
CA GLU A 298 14.07 -16.22 12.58
C GLU A 298 13.44 -16.07 13.98
N LYS A 299 13.76 -14.99 14.71
CA LYS A 299 13.16 -14.70 16.02
C LYS A 299 11.64 -14.59 15.96
N ALA A 300 11.09 -13.91 14.95
CA ALA A 300 9.64 -13.81 14.78
C ALA A 300 8.99 -15.18 14.50
N SER A 301 9.67 -16.07 13.78
CA SER A 301 9.21 -17.43 13.54
C SER A 301 9.21 -18.29 14.82
N GLU A 302 10.26 -18.18 15.63
CA GLU A 302 10.36 -18.86 16.93
C GLU A 302 9.27 -18.38 17.89
N GLU A 303 9.09 -17.07 18.00
CA GLU A 303 8.08 -16.43 18.84
C GLU A 303 6.67 -16.82 18.40
N PHE A 304 6.39 -16.82 17.09
CA PHE A 304 5.10 -17.27 16.57
C PHE A 304 4.82 -18.73 16.93
N ASN A 305 5.80 -19.61 16.80
CA ASN A 305 5.66 -21.02 17.17
C ASN A 305 5.41 -21.20 18.68
N LYS A 306 6.09 -20.41 19.52
CA LYS A 306 5.88 -20.39 20.98
C LYS A 306 4.45 -19.97 21.33
N VAL A 307 4.02 -18.79 20.90
CA VAL A 307 2.68 -18.25 21.22
C VAL A 307 1.56 -19.11 20.65
N TYR A 308 1.67 -19.56 19.39
CA TYR A 308 0.59 -20.28 18.72
C TYR A 308 0.51 -21.76 19.10
N SER A 309 1.66 -22.43 19.28
CA SER A 309 1.67 -23.89 19.53
C SER A 309 1.60 -24.22 21.03
N LYS A 310 2.06 -23.32 21.90
CA LYS A 310 2.06 -23.55 23.37
C LYS A 310 0.98 -22.77 24.12
N LYS A 311 0.22 -21.89 23.45
CA LYS A 311 -0.70 -20.92 24.09
C LYS A 311 0.00 -20.03 25.14
N ASP A 312 1.33 -19.90 25.02
CA ASP A 312 2.12 -19.07 25.91
C ASP A 312 1.91 -17.58 25.62
N LEU A 313 2.12 -16.75 26.63
CA LEU A 313 2.19 -15.31 26.47
C LEU A 313 3.39 -14.91 25.58
N PRO A 314 3.28 -13.82 24.80
CA PRO A 314 4.43 -13.28 24.10
C PRO A 314 5.59 -12.97 25.05
N THR A 315 6.82 -13.16 24.58
CA THR A 315 8.03 -12.91 25.36
C THR A 315 8.18 -11.43 25.73
N GLU A 316 7.72 -10.53 24.86
CA GLU A 316 7.59 -9.09 25.13
C GLU A 316 6.13 -8.66 24.95
N ILE A 317 5.56 -8.05 25.98
CA ILE A 317 4.20 -7.49 25.96
C ILE A 317 4.31 -5.99 26.19
N SER A 318 3.73 -5.19 25.29
CA SER A 318 3.70 -3.74 25.43
C SER A 318 2.99 -3.33 26.72
N GLU A 319 3.66 -2.53 27.53
CA GLU A 319 3.11 -2.04 28.79
C GLU A 319 2.38 -0.71 28.58
N VAL A 320 1.22 -0.56 29.21
CA VAL A 320 0.46 0.69 29.21
C VAL A 320 0.12 1.07 30.64
N LYS A 321 0.48 2.30 31.02
CA LYS A 321 0.12 2.86 32.31
C LYS A 321 -1.29 3.43 32.28
N ILE A 322 -2.15 2.96 33.17
CA ILE A 322 -3.52 3.44 33.38
C ILE A 322 -3.64 3.90 34.83
N LEU A 323 -4.18 5.11 35.05
CA LEU A 323 -4.20 5.75 36.37
C LEU A 323 -5.51 5.50 37.11
N GLU A 324 -6.56 5.14 36.39
CA GLU A 324 -7.86 4.81 36.95
C GLU A 324 -7.84 3.44 37.64
N ASP A 325 -8.59 3.29 38.74
CA ASP A 325 -8.69 2.00 39.43
C ASP A 325 -9.68 1.04 38.74
N LYS A 326 -10.60 1.57 37.93
CA LYS A 326 -11.63 0.81 37.23
C LYS A 326 -12.03 1.45 35.91
N LEU A 327 -12.29 0.62 34.91
CA LEU A 327 -12.79 1.05 33.59
C LEU A 327 -13.85 0.07 33.10
N SER A 328 -14.79 0.53 32.27
CA SER A 328 -15.59 -0.40 31.48
C SER A 328 -14.69 -1.19 30.51
N LEU A 329 -15.07 -2.43 30.17
CA LEU A 329 -14.34 -3.26 29.22
C LEU A 329 -14.04 -2.51 27.92
N LEU A 330 -15.02 -1.75 27.40
CA LEU A 330 -14.86 -0.91 26.22
C LEU A 330 -13.72 0.11 26.38
N ASN A 331 -13.69 0.83 27.49
CA ASN A 331 -12.69 1.86 27.75
C ASN A 331 -11.33 1.24 28.05
N LEU A 332 -11.27 0.12 28.77
CA LEU A 332 -10.02 -0.62 29.00
C LEU A 332 -9.40 -1.10 27.68
N VAL A 333 -10.18 -1.72 26.80
CA VAL A 333 -9.70 -2.19 25.50
C VAL A 333 -9.18 -1.02 24.66
N PHE A 334 -9.88 0.12 24.66
CA PHE A 334 -9.40 1.32 23.97
C PHE A 334 -8.12 1.89 24.59
N SER A 335 -8.09 2.06 25.91
CA SER A 335 -6.94 2.62 26.65
C SER A 335 -5.72 1.70 26.62
N SER A 336 -5.89 0.39 26.43
CA SER A 336 -4.78 -0.56 26.25
C SER A 336 -3.95 -0.35 24.98
N GLY A 337 -4.38 0.54 24.08
CA GLY A 337 -3.68 0.85 22.83
C GLY A 337 -3.76 -0.26 21.77
N LEU A 338 -4.51 -1.33 22.02
CA LEU A 338 -4.62 -2.49 21.12
C LEU A 338 -5.59 -2.29 19.95
N VAL A 339 -6.40 -1.22 19.98
CA VAL A 339 -7.38 -0.87 18.94
C VAL A 339 -7.30 0.61 18.59
N VAL A 340 -7.74 0.95 17.38
CA VAL A 340 -7.61 2.32 16.84
C VAL A 340 -8.76 3.25 17.23
N SER A 341 -9.90 2.71 17.69
CA SER A 341 -11.07 3.49 18.10
C SER A 341 -11.98 2.70 19.04
N LYS A 342 -12.87 3.38 19.76
CA LYS A 342 -13.92 2.73 20.57
C LYS A 342 -14.89 1.91 19.72
N GLY A 343 -15.14 2.30 18.46
CA GLY A 343 -15.94 1.50 17.53
C GLY A 343 -15.29 0.15 17.20
N ASP A 344 -13.96 0.15 17.01
CA ASP A 344 -13.19 -1.09 16.83
C ASP A 344 -13.16 -1.94 18.11
N ALA A 345 -12.99 -1.31 19.28
CA ALA A 345 -13.11 -1.99 20.58
C ALA A 345 -14.43 -2.74 20.71
N ARG A 346 -15.56 -2.04 20.49
CA ARG A 346 -16.91 -2.60 20.55
C ARG A 346 -17.06 -3.80 19.61
N ARG A 347 -16.66 -3.65 18.34
CA ARG A 347 -16.69 -4.76 17.37
C ARG A 347 -15.92 -5.99 17.86
N MET A 348 -14.72 -5.80 18.41
CA MET A 348 -13.89 -6.90 18.91
C MET A 348 -14.51 -7.60 20.13
N ILE A 349 -15.12 -6.83 21.03
CA ILE A 349 -15.85 -7.35 22.20
C ILE A 349 -17.05 -8.18 21.75
N THR A 350 -17.88 -7.64 20.85
CA THR A 350 -19.07 -8.34 20.33
C THR A 350 -18.71 -9.62 19.58
N GLN A 351 -17.57 -9.64 18.88
CA GLN A 351 -17.05 -10.84 18.22
C GLN A 351 -16.43 -11.86 19.20
N GLY A 352 -16.39 -11.55 20.50
CA GLY A 352 -15.79 -12.40 21.53
C GLY A 352 -14.27 -12.55 21.38
N ALA A 353 -13.61 -11.55 20.79
CA ALA A 353 -12.17 -11.55 20.56
C ALA A 353 -11.37 -11.00 21.74
N VAL A 354 -12.01 -10.46 22.79
CA VAL A 354 -11.32 -9.85 23.93
C VAL A 354 -11.16 -10.84 25.07
N LYS A 355 -9.97 -10.89 25.66
CA LYS A 355 -9.69 -11.59 26.91
C LYS A 355 -8.95 -10.71 27.89
N ILE A 356 -9.19 -10.95 29.18
CA ILE A 356 -8.42 -10.38 30.29
C ILE A 356 -7.88 -11.56 31.09
N ASN A 357 -6.55 -11.64 31.27
CA ASN A 357 -5.89 -12.75 31.99
C ASN A 357 -6.36 -14.13 31.49
N ASN A 358 -6.45 -14.31 30.16
CA ASN A 358 -6.98 -15.48 29.47
C ASN A 358 -8.48 -15.77 29.59
N GLU A 359 -9.24 -14.97 30.35
CA GLU A 359 -10.70 -15.08 30.44
C GLU A 359 -11.39 -14.26 29.36
N LYS A 360 -12.31 -14.88 28.61
CA LYS A 360 -13.07 -14.22 27.56
C LYS A 360 -14.07 -13.22 28.16
N LYS A 361 -14.09 -12.00 27.61
CA LYS A 361 -15.01 -10.93 28.02
C LYS A 361 -15.84 -10.47 26.83
N THR A 362 -17.15 -10.32 27.01
CA THR A 362 -18.12 -10.02 25.93
C THR A 362 -19.09 -8.89 26.25
N ASP A 363 -19.17 -8.45 27.51
CA ASP A 363 -20.03 -7.33 27.90
C ASP A 363 -19.20 -6.03 27.90
N GLU A 364 -19.53 -5.11 26.99
CA GLU A 364 -18.81 -3.85 26.85
C GLU A 364 -18.99 -2.90 28.04
N ALA A 365 -20.08 -3.06 28.80
CA ALA A 365 -20.42 -2.26 29.97
C ALA A 365 -19.83 -2.83 31.26
N GLU A 366 -19.31 -4.07 31.22
CA GLU A 366 -18.68 -4.72 32.37
C GLU A 366 -17.58 -3.82 32.94
N VAL A 367 -17.67 -3.50 34.24
CA VAL A 367 -16.68 -2.69 34.93
C VAL A 367 -15.56 -3.61 35.41
N ILE A 368 -14.36 -3.39 34.89
CA ILE A 368 -13.16 -4.13 35.23
C ILE A 368 -12.38 -3.32 36.26
N GLN A 369 -12.12 -3.93 37.41
CA GLN A 369 -11.14 -3.44 38.38
C GLN A 369 -9.73 -3.67 37.81
N LEU A 370 -8.90 -2.63 37.75
CA LEU A 370 -7.56 -2.73 37.20
C LEU A 370 -6.57 -3.22 38.25
N GLU A 371 -5.71 -4.14 37.83
CA GLU A 371 -4.68 -4.76 38.66
C GLU A 371 -3.32 -4.61 37.95
N ASP A 372 -2.24 -4.39 38.71
CA ASP A 372 -0.90 -4.34 38.13
C ASP A 372 -0.55 -5.69 37.48
N ASN A 373 0.08 -5.64 36.30
CA ASN A 373 0.37 -6.78 35.43
C ASN A 373 -0.84 -7.44 34.76
N MET A 374 -2.05 -6.88 34.86
CA MET A 374 -3.21 -7.40 34.13
C MET A 374 -2.92 -7.45 32.62
N ILE A 375 -3.23 -8.57 31.97
CA ILE A 375 -3.00 -8.76 30.54
C ILE A 375 -4.31 -8.63 29.79
N VAL A 376 -4.41 -7.60 28.96
CA VAL A 376 -5.49 -7.43 27.99
C VAL A 376 -5.06 -8.03 26.67
N GLN A 377 -5.89 -8.92 26.13
CA GLN A 377 -5.67 -9.55 24.83
C GLN A 377 -6.83 -9.22 23.88
N VAL A 378 -6.53 -8.81 22.65
CA VAL A 378 -7.53 -8.54 21.60
C VAL A 378 -7.22 -9.35 20.34
N GLY A 379 -8.00 -10.41 20.14
CA GLY A 379 -7.76 -11.41 19.12
C GLY A 379 -6.54 -12.28 19.46
N PRO A 380 -6.04 -13.07 18.51
CA PRO A 380 -5.00 -14.07 18.79
C PRO A 380 -3.60 -13.48 19.03
N ARG A 381 -3.37 -12.18 18.72
CA ARG A 381 -2.01 -11.63 18.55
C ARG A 381 -1.72 -10.32 19.26
N ARG A 382 -2.73 -9.60 19.76
CA ARG A 382 -2.53 -8.29 20.38
C ARG A 382 -2.63 -8.44 21.87
N PHE A 383 -1.56 -8.09 22.58
CA PHE A 383 -1.45 -8.18 24.02
C PHE A 383 -0.94 -6.86 24.57
N SER A 384 -1.51 -6.41 25.68
CA SER A 384 -1.02 -5.27 26.45
C SER A 384 -1.02 -5.65 27.92
N LYS A 385 0.05 -5.26 28.62
CA LYS A 385 0.16 -5.40 30.06
C LYS A 385 -0.18 -4.06 30.70
N ILE A 386 -1.16 -4.07 31.58
CA ILE A 386 -1.58 -2.88 32.30
C ILE A 386 -0.66 -2.67 33.50
N ARG A 387 -0.18 -1.45 33.64
CA ARG A 387 0.52 -0.95 34.82
C ARG A 387 -0.41 0.02 35.54
N THR A 388 -0.82 -0.35 36.76
CA THR A 388 -1.49 0.58 37.66
C THR A 388 -0.43 1.38 38.44
N ASN A 389 -0.84 2.41 39.18
CA ASN A 389 0.08 3.13 40.06
C ASN A 389 0.60 2.26 41.20
#